data_AF-A0A0P9CWR3-F1
#
_entry.id   AF-A0A0P9CWR3-F1
#
_cell.length_a   1.000
_cell.length_b   1.000
_cell.length_c   1.000
_cell.angle_alpha   90.00
_cell.angle_beta   90.00
_cell.angle_gamma   90.00
#
_symmetry.space_group_name_H-M   'P 1'
#
loop_
_entity.id
_entity.type
_entity.pdbx_description
1 polymer ?
#
loop_
_entity_poly.entity_id
_entity_poly.type
_entity_poly.pdbx_seq_one_letter_code
_entity_poly.pdbx_strand_id
1 'polypeptide(L)'
;GYNLMFPTRPRHVAFAMIPNLDAWYEQETRQIRLEQAFARRLEFETRWGLGIAMESEDGGSSKLAYGHGAVLYAYRDGNGWMGIAAQSRSSVDLTPVYQDLRSVDGGADWYLHPSTRLLLCGSAKSPARVLSQLSLAGLVQVLQGVRPGAQGGAAHL
;
A
#
# COMPACT_ATOMS: atom_id res chain seq x y z
N GLY A 1 29.92 10.50 -10.30
CA GLY A 1 29.45 9.45 -11.22
C GLY A 1 30.60 8.55 -11.63
N TYR A 2 30.33 7.36 -12.18
CA TYR A 2 31.37 6.35 -12.46
C TYR A 2 32.56 6.86 -13.29
N ASN A 3 32.35 7.81 -14.22
CA ASN A 3 33.43 8.47 -14.97
C ASN A 3 34.47 9.18 -14.08
N LEU A 4 34.06 9.76 -12.95
CA LEU A 4 34.96 10.42 -12.00
C LEU A 4 35.73 9.39 -11.14
N MET A 5 35.11 8.24 -10.85
CA MET A 5 35.74 7.18 -10.05
C MET A 5 36.68 6.30 -10.89
N PHE A 6 36.45 6.20 -12.20
CA PHE A 6 37.20 5.33 -13.10
C PHE A 6 37.60 6.05 -14.42
N PRO A 7 38.32 7.18 -14.36
CA PRO A 7 38.56 8.06 -15.52
C PRO A 7 39.37 7.40 -16.64
N THR A 8 40.19 6.40 -16.32
CA THR A 8 41.04 5.67 -17.29
C THR A 8 40.50 4.28 -17.64
N ARG A 9 39.30 3.91 -17.17
CA ARG A 9 38.71 2.58 -17.38
C ARG A 9 37.32 2.67 -18.02
N PRO A 10 37.20 3.19 -19.26
CA PRO A 10 35.90 3.45 -19.90
C PRO A 10 35.05 2.19 -20.06
N ARG A 11 35.66 1.02 -20.34
CA ARG A 11 34.94 -0.26 -20.39
C ARG A 11 34.32 -0.61 -19.03
N HIS A 12 35.06 -0.40 -17.95
CA HIS A 12 34.55 -0.66 -16.60
C HIS A 12 33.37 0.25 -16.26
N VAL A 13 33.45 1.53 -16.63
CA VAL A 13 32.33 2.47 -16.47
C VAL A 13 31.09 2.01 -17.23
N ALA A 14 31.25 1.58 -18.49
CA ALA A 14 30.15 1.08 -19.29
C ALA A 14 29.49 -0.15 -18.65
N PHE A 15 30.27 -1.16 -18.23
CA PHE A 15 29.74 -2.34 -17.57
C PHE A 15 29.10 -2.03 -16.21
N ALA A 16 29.66 -1.10 -15.44
CA ALA A 16 29.07 -0.66 -14.17
C ALA A 16 27.72 0.06 -14.35
N MET A 17 27.44 0.59 -15.54
CA MET A 17 26.14 1.20 -15.85
C MET A 17 25.05 0.22 -16.26
N ILE A 18 25.39 -0.98 -16.75
CA ILE A 18 24.40 -1.94 -17.26
C ILE A 18 23.33 -2.28 -16.19
N PRO A 19 23.66 -2.59 -14.93
CA PRO A 19 22.65 -2.87 -13.90
C PRO A 19 21.70 -1.69 -13.63
N ASN A 20 22.13 -0.45 -13.87
CA ASN A 20 21.26 0.72 -13.71
C ASN A 20 20.24 0.80 -14.85
N LEU A 21 20.59 0.33 -16.06
CA LEU A 21 19.64 0.23 -17.17
C LEU A 21 18.60 -0.86 -16.90
N ASP A 22 19.02 -2.00 -16.35
CA ASP A 22 18.09 -3.06 -15.93
C ASP A 22 17.14 -2.57 -14.83
N ALA A 23 17.67 -1.86 -13.83
CA ALA A 23 16.87 -1.27 -12.76
C ALA A 23 15.89 -0.21 -13.29
N TRP A 24 16.32 0.60 -14.28
CA TRP A 24 15.42 1.55 -14.96
C TRP A 24 14.30 0.80 -15.68
N TYR A 25 14.64 -0.21 -16.49
CA TYR A 25 13.67 -0.98 -17.25
C TYR A 25 12.63 -1.66 -16.34
N GLU A 26 13.05 -2.26 -15.23
CA GLU A 26 12.12 -2.85 -14.26
C GLU A 26 11.24 -1.78 -13.62
N GLN A 27 11.79 -0.61 -13.28
CA GLN A 27 11.01 0.50 -12.72
C GLN A 27 9.92 0.99 -13.68
N GLU A 28 10.22 1.13 -14.97
CA GLU A 28 9.23 1.53 -15.98
C GLU A 28 8.17 0.44 -16.19
N THR A 29 8.60 -0.82 -16.26
CA THR A 29 7.67 -1.96 -16.39
C THR A 29 6.73 -2.04 -15.18
N ARG A 30 7.26 -1.85 -13.98
CA ARG A 30 6.50 -1.77 -12.73
C ARG A 30 5.50 -0.62 -12.75
N GLN A 31 5.88 0.55 -13.26
CA GLN A 31 4.98 1.70 -13.37
C GLN A 31 3.78 1.38 -14.28
N ILE A 32 4.01 0.72 -15.41
CA ILE A 32 2.94 0.28 -16.33
C ILE A 32 1.99 -0.70 -15.63
N ARG A 33 2.52 -1.69 -14.91
CA ARG A 33 1.69 -2.66 -14.15
C ARG A 33 0.84 -1.98 -13.08
N LEU A 34 1.41 -1.00 -12.37
CA LEU A 34 0.68 -0.20 -11.37
C LEU A 34 -0.45 0.63 -12.01
N GLU A 35 -0.22 1.24 -13.17
CA GLU A 35 -1.25 2.01 -13.89
C GLU A 35 -2.40 1.10 -14.36
N GLN A 36 -2.08 -0.08 -14.89
CA GLN A 36 -3.08 -1.09 -15.26
C GLN A 36 -3.89 -1.57 -14.04
N ALA A 37 -3.26 -1.79 -12.89
CA ALA A 37 -3.95 -2.13 -11.66
C ALA A 37 -4.83 -0.98 -11.14
N PHE A 38 -4.34 0.25 -11.24
CA PHE A 38 -5.05 1.46 -10.81
C PHE A 38 -6.31 1.73 -11.64
N ALA A 39 -6.37 1.27 -12.89
CA ALA A 39 -7.61 1.30 -13.68
C ALA A 39 -8.76 0.50 -13.05
N ARG A 40 -8.44 -0.48 -12.18
CA ARG A 40 -9.40 -1.35 -11.46
C ARG A 40 -9.50 -1.02 -9.97
N ARG A 41 -9.02 0.17 -9.57
CA ARG A 41 -9.04 0.62 -8.18
C ARG A 41 -10.47 0.65 -7.61
N LEU A 42 -10.57 0.54 -6.30
CA LEU A 42 -11.78 0.80 -5.55
C LEU A 42 -11.71 2.23 -5.00
N GLU A 43 -12.72 3.04 -5.31
CA GLU A 43 -12.90 4.36 -4.72
C GLU A 43 -13.97 4.27 -3.64
N PHE A 44 -13.75 4.96 -2.52
CA PHE A 44 -14.68 4.94 -1.40
C PHE A 44 -14.55 6.21 -0.56
N GLU A 45 -15.64 6.60 0.09
CA GLU A 45 -15.64 7.73 1.02
C GLU A 45 -15.18 7.29 2.42
N THR A 46 -14.43 8.16 3.07
CA THR A 46 -14.02 7.99 4.47
C THR A 46 -14.37 9.23 5.27
N ARG A 47 -14.25 9.16 6.60
CA ARG A 47 -14.43 10.32 7.47
C ARG A 47 -13.49 11.50 7.16
N TRP A 48 -12.43 11.26 6.38
CA TRP A 48 -11.44 12.28 5.99
C TRP A 48 -11.55 12.71 4.52
N GLY A 49 -12.43 12.08 3.74
CA GLY A 49 -12.58 12.28 2.29
C GLY A 49 -12.21 11.02 1.47
N LEU A 50 -11.98 11.22 0.17
CA LEU A 50 -11.77 10.15 -0.81
C LEU A 50 -10.62 9.20 -0.42
N GLY A 51 -10.95 7.92 -0.29
CA GLY A 51 -10.02 6.81 -0.19
C GLY A 51 -9.92 6.05 -1.52
N ILE A 52 -8.71 5.58 -1.84
CA ILE A 52 -8.48 4.69 -2.99
C ILE A 52 -7.80 3.41 -2.51
N ALA A 53 -8.32 2.25 -2.91
CA ALA A 53 -7.71 0.96 -2.66
C ALA A 53 -7.35 0.27 -3.96
N MET A 54 -6.19 -0.41 -4.00
CA MET A 54 -5.78 -1.18 -5.17
C MET A 54 -5.06 -2.48 -4.79
N GLU A 55 -5.25 -3.52 -5.59
CA GLU A 55 -4.56 -4.80 -5.44
C GLU A 55 -3.73 -5.05 -6.71
N SER A 56 -2.44 -5.36 -6.53
CA SER A 56 -1.52 -5.63 -7.63
C SER A 56 -0.30 -6.41 -7.15
N GLU A 57 0.40 -7.12 -8.03
CA GLU A 57 1.66 -7.80 -7.67
C GLU A 57 2.69 -6.85 -7.01
N ASP A 58 2.76 -5.60 -7.49
CA ASP A 58 3.71 -4.57 -7.06
C ASP A 58 3.25 -3.72 -5.87
N GLY A 59 2.06 -4.04 -5.31
CA GLY A 59 1.41 -3.30 -4.22
C GLY A 59 0.63 -2.07 -4.68
N GLY A 60 0.80 -0.96 -3.96
CA GLY A 60 0.08 0.30 -4.20
C GLY A 60 0.96 1.42 -4.76
N SER A 61 0.33 2.45 -5.32
CA SER A 61 0.99 3.68 -5.76
C SER A 61 0.37 4.91 -5.11
N SER A 62 1.09 5.49 -4.14
CA SER A 62 0.71 6.76 -3.50
C SER A 62 0.63 7.90 -4.51
N LYS A 63 1.54 7.93 -5.50
CA LYS A 63 1.55 8.91 -6.58
C LYS A 63 0.25 8.90 -7.38
N LEU A 64 -0.22 7.71 -7.80
CA LEU A 64 -1.46 7.58 -8.57
C LEU A 64 -2.68 7.94 -7.71
N ALA A 65 -2.75 7.41 -6.48
CA ALA A 65 -3.88 7.67 -5.59
C ALA A 65 -4.02 9.15 -5.21
N TYR A 66 -2.94 9.79 -4.77
CA TYR A 66 -2.96 11.20 -4.39
C TYR A 66 -3.10 12.14 -5.59
N GLY A 67 -2.52 11.77 -6.76
CA GLY A 67 -2.77 12.48 -8.01
C GLY A 67 -4.23 12.44 -8.44
N HIS A 68 -4.97 11.41 -8.05
CA HIS A 68 -6.42 11.28 -8.25
C HIS A 68 -7.25 11.89 -7.09
N GLY A 69 -6.63 12.69 -6.22
CA GLY A 69 -7.33 13.44 -5.18
C GLY A 69 -7.63 12.67 -3.89
N ALA A 70 -7.15 11.42 -3.74
CA ALA A 70 -7.37 10.67 -2.52
C ALA A 70 -6.60 11.27 -1.32
N VAL A 71 -7.24 11.32 -0.16
CA VAL A 71 -6.61 11.72 1.11
C VAL A 71 -5.84 10.56 1.75
N LEU A 72 -6.27 9.32 1.47
CA LEU A 72 -5.61 8.10 1.89
C LEU A 72 -5.68 7.04 0.80
N TYR A 73 -4.71 6.13 0.79
CA TYR A 73 -4.76 4.96 -0.06
C TYR A 73 -4.50 3.69 0.74
N ALA A 74 -5.09 2.59 0.28
CA ALA A 74 -4.86 1.25 0.78
C ALA A 74 -4.35 0.35 -0.35
N TYR A 75 -3.62 -0.69 -0.01
CA TYR A 75 -3.18 -1.67 -1.00
C TYR A 75 -3.06 -3.08 -0.43
N ARG A 76 -3.06 -4.04 -1.34
CA ARG A 76 -2.61 -5.41 -1.12
C ARG A 76 -1.68 -5.82 -2.25
N ASP A 77 -0.54 -6.42 -1.92
CA ASP A 77 0.44 -6.88 -2.90
C ASP A 77 0.36 -8.39 -3.21
N GLY A 78 1.17 -8.86 -4.16
CA GLY A 78 1.23 -10.28 -4.53
C GLY A 78 1.76 -11.21 -3.41
N ASN A 79 2.47 -10.67 -2.43
CA ASN A 79 2.90 -11.41 -1.23
C ASN A 79 1.80 -11.46 -0.16
N GLY A 80 0.65 -10.81 -0.41
CA GLY A 80 -0.41 -10.63 0.57
C GLY A 80 -0.11 -9.55 1.61
N TRP A 81 0.96 -8.76 1.45
CA TRP A 81 1.22 -7.62 2.32
C TRP A 81 0.19 -6.53 2.06
N MET A 82 -0.28 -5.91 3.13
CA MET A 82 -1.26 -4.84 3.06
C MET A 82 -0.72 -3.56 3.70
N GLY A 83 -1.23 -2.43 3.24
CA GLY A 83 -0.89 -1.15 3.87
C GLY A 83 -1.95 -0.10 3.63
N ILE A 84 -2.00 0.87 4.54
CA ILE A 84 -2.81 2.08 4.44
C ILE A 84 -1.89 3.27 4.68
N ALA A 85 -1.91 4.25 3.80
CA ALA A 85 -1.11 5.45 3.96
C ALA A 85 -1.90 6.71 3.59
N ALA A 86 -1.85 7.68 4.48
CA ALA A 86 -2.48 8.98 4.28
C ALA A 86 -1.49 10.00 3.72
N GLN A 87 -2.01 11.00 3.00
CA GLN A 87 -1.22 12.13 2.53
C GLN A 87 -0.50 12.81 3.71
N SER A 88 0.78 13.15 3.55
CA SER A 88 1.60 13.69 4.64
C SER A 88 1.05 14.97 5.27
N ARG A 89 0.35 15.81 4.47
CA ARG A 89 -0.24 17.08 4.93
C ARG A 89 -1.70 16.97 5.37
N SER A 90 -2.24 15.75 5.47
CA SER A 90 -3.61 15.53 5.92
C SER A 90 -3.73 15.48 7.44
N SER A 91 -4.95 15.69 7.93
CA SER A 91 -5.37 15.50 9.32
C SER A 91 -5.77 14.05 9.64
N VAL A 92 -5.45 13.10 8.76
CA VAL A 92 -5.78 11.69 8.98
C VAL A 92 -5.02 11.14 10.18
N ASP A 93 -5.76 10.45 11.04
CA ASP A 93 -5.23 9.66 12.15
C ASP A 93 -5.76 8.23 12.04
N LEU A 94 -4.87 7.28 11.71
CA LEU A 94 -5.23 5.87 11.54
C LEU A 94 -5.29 5.11 12.86
N THR A 95 -5.10 5.76 14.02
CA THR A 95 -5.21 5.09 15.33
C THR A 95 -6.55 4.37 15.51
N PRO A 96 -7.72 4.94 15.16
CA PRO A 96 -8.99 4.23 15.27
C PRO A 96 -9.07 3.02 14.32
N VAL A 97 -8.56 3.17 13.09
CA VAL A 97 -8.52 2.07 12.10
C VAL A 97 -7.65 0.93 12.60
N TYR A 98 -6.52 1.24 13.23
CA TYR A 98 -5.64 0.25 13.84
C TYR A 98 -6.37 -0.53 14.95
N GLN A 99 -7.14 0.15 15.80
CA GLN A 99 -7.94 -0.49 16.85
C GLN A 99 -9.01 -1.41 16.26
N ASP A 100 -9.69 -0.97 15.20
CA ASP A 100 -10.67 -1.79 14.48
C ASP A 100 -10.00 -3.03 13.87
N LEU A 101 -8.85 -2.89 13.20
CA LEU A 101 -8.07 -4.01 12.65
C LEU A 101 -7.62 -4.99 13.72
N ARG A 102 -7.18 -4.52 14.90
CA ARG A 102 -6.87 -5.40 16.03
C ARG A 102 -8.07 -6.21 16.52
N SER A 103 -9.29 -5.71 16.31
CA SER A 103 -10.51 -6.41 16.67
C SER A 103 -10.96 -7.41 15.61
N VAL A 104 -10.87 -7.05 14.32
CA VAL A 104 -11.43 -7.87 13.22
C VAL A 104 -10.40 -8.79 12.54
N ASP A 105 -9.12 -8.46 12.68
CA ASP A 105 -7.97 -9.14 12.08
C ASP A 105 -6.83 -9.26 13.10
N GLY A 106 -7.19 -9.56 14.37
CA GLY A 106 -6.28 -9.52 15.51
C GLY A 106 -5.14 -10.55 15.49
N GLY A 107 -5.16 -11.52 14.56
CA GLY A 107 -4.08 -12.47 14.35
C GLY A 107 -2.96 -11.95 13.45
N ALA A 108 -3.19 -10.89 12.68
CA ALA A 108 -2.24 -10.34 11.72
C ALA A 108 -1.28 -9.32 12.36
N ASP A 109 -0.08 -9.22 11.79
CA ASP A 109 0.97 -8.32 12.29
C ASP A 109 0.80 -6.89 11.76
N TRP A 110 -0.33 -6.26 12.10
CA TRP A 110 -0.53 -4.84 11.83
C TRP A 110 0.39 -3.97 12.68
N TYR A 111 1.11 -3.08 12.02
CA TYR A 111 1.99 -2.09 12.61
C TYR A 111 1.52 -0.67 12.27
N LEU A 112 1.26 0.14 13.30
CA LEU A 112 0.98 1.57 13.18
C LEU A 112 2.28 2.37 13.36
N HIS A 113 2.67 3.12 12.33
CA HIS A 113 3.81 4.02 12.41
C HIS A 113 3.53 5.18 13.40
N PRO A 114 4.53 5.69 14.16
CA PRO A 114 4.34 6.77 15.14
C PRO A 114 3.71 8.06 14.60
N SER A 115 3.79 8.32 13.29
CA SER A 115 3.11 9.44 12.64
C SER A 115 1.58 9.31 12.59
N THR A 116 1.06 8.13 12.94
CA THR A 116 -0.32 7.65 12.83
C THR A 116 -0.95 7.69 11.44
N ARG A 117 -0.18 8.06 10.41
CA ARG A 117 -0.60 8.15 9.00
C ARG A 117 -0.22 6.95 8.12
N LEU A 118 0.41 5.93 8.70
CA LEU A 118 0.85 4.74 7.98
C LEU A 118 0.57 3.50 8.83
N LEU A 119 -0.17 2.56 8.24
CA LEU A 119 -0.40 1.21 8.74
C LEU A 119 0.16 0.21 7.75
N LEU A 120 0.86 -0.80 8.24
CA LEU A 120 1.45 -1.86 7.42
C LEU A 120 1.19 -3.22 8.04
N CYS A 121 0.93 -4.21 7.21
CA CYS A 121 0.98 -5.63 7.52
C CYS A 121 1.96 -6.28 6.54
N GLY A 122 3.24 -6.12 6.84
CA GLY A 122 4.35 -6.61 6.02
C GLY A 122 4.87 -5.60 4.98
N SER A 123 6.15 -5.77 4.64
CA SER A 123 6.87 -5.04 3.59
C SER A 123 8.16 -5.78 3.23
N ALA A 124 8.80 -5.43 2.12
CA ALA A 124 10.08 -6.05 1.74
C ALA A 124 11.19 -5.88 2.78
N LYS A 125 11.18 -4.75 3.52
CA LYS A 125 12.19 -4.45 4.56
C LYS A 125 11.84 -5.07 5.92
N SER A 126 10.57 -5.34 6.15
CA SER A 126 10.05 -5.91 7.39
C SER A 126 8.84 -6.78 7.05
N PRO A 127 9.07 -8.04 6.63
CA PRO A 127 7.99 -8.97 6.31
C PRO A 127 7.08 -9.22 7.52
N ALA A 128 5.79 -9.43 7.29
CA ALA A 128 4.89 -9.87 8.35
C ALA A 128 5.21 -11.32 8.73
N ARG A 129 5.09 -11.69 10.01
CA ARG A 129 5.12 -13.09 10.44
C ARG A 129 3.76 -13.73 10.21
N VAL A 130 2.68 -12.97 10.45
CA VAL A 130 1.31 -13.37 10.16
C VAL A 130 0.64 -12.34 9.24
N LEU A 131 0.23 -12.80 8.07
CA LEU A 131 -0.49 -11.99 7.08
C LEU A 131 -1.94 -11.76 7.48
N SER A 132 -2.45 -10.58 7.16
CA SER A 132 -3.88 -10.27 7.17
C SER A 132 -4.67 -11.28 6.33
N GLN A 133 -5.81 -11.73 6.85
CA GLN A 133 -6.75 -12.56 6.12
C GLN A 133 -7.82 -11.73 5.39
N LEU A 134 -7.77 -10.40 5.53
CA LEU A 134 -8.70 -9.51 4.84
C LEU A 134 -8.45 -9.51 3.34
N SER A 135 -9.54 -9.52 2.57
CA SER A 135 -9.50 -9.10 1.17
C SER A 135 -9.32 -7.58 1.09
N LEU A 136 -8.96 -7.06 -0.09
CA LEU A 136 -8.92 -5.61 -0.31
C LEU A 136 -10.27 -4.95 0.02
N ALA A 137 -11.38 -5.57 -0.40
CA ALA A 137 -12.72 -5.10 -0.09
C ALA A 137 -13.05 -5.13 1.42
N GLY A 138 -12.59 -6.15 2.15
CA GLY A 138 -12.72 -6.21 3.60
C GLY A 138 -11.96 -5.07 4.30
N LEU A 139 -10.75 -4.75 3.82
CA LEU A 139 -10.00 -3.60 4.32
C LEU A 139 -10.71 -2.27 4.03
N VAL A 140 -11.32 -2.12 2.84
CA VAL A 140 -12.13 -0.95 2.49
C VAL A 140 -13.32 -0.79 3.46
N GLN A 141 -14.03 -1.88 3.79
CA GLN A 141 -15.13 -1.83 4.76
C GLN A 141 -14.68 -1.29 6.13
N VAL A 142 -13.53 -1.76 6.63
CA VAL A 142 -12.94 -1.25 7.88
C VAL A 142 -12.66 0.25 7.78
N LEU A 143 -12.10 0.72 6.67
CA LEU A 143 -11.81 2.15 6.44
C LEU A 143 -13.08 3.02 6.33
N GLN A 144 -14.18 2.44 5.86
CA GLN A 144 -15.52 3.08 5.85
C GLN A 144 -16.20 3.05 7.22
N GLY A 145 -15.60 2.40 8.23
CA GLY A 145 -16.19 2.23 9.56
C GLY A 145 -17.26 1.14 9.63
N VAL A 146 -17.37 0.29 8.60
CA VAL A 146 -18.25 -0.87 8.60
C VAL A 146 -17.48 -2.05 9.20
N ARG A 147 -17.92 -2.53 10.36
CA ARG A 147 -17.33 -3.74 10.96
C ARG A 147 -17.80 -4.97 10.15
N PRO A 148 -16.89 -5.73 9.50
CA PRO A 148 -17.25 -6.99 8.88
C PRO A 148 -17.67 -7.96 9.99
N GLY A 149 -18.97 -8.18 10.18
CA GLY A 149 -19.49 -9.05 11.25
C GLY A 149 -20.77 -8.58 11.97
N ALA A 150 -21.33 -7.42 11.65
CA ALA A 150 -22.69 -7.07 12.10
C ALA A 150 -23.75 -7.49 11.06
N GLN A 151 -23.82 -8.79 10.75
CA GLN A 151 -25.06 -9.32 10.16
C GLN A 151 -26.11 -9.44 11.27
N GLY A 152 -27.32 -8.98 10.96
CA GLY A 152 -28.37 -8.66 11.91
C GLY A 152 -28.83 -9.85 12.74
N GLY A 153 -28.99 -9.61 14.04
CA GLY A 153 -30.00 -10.31 14.83
C GLY A 153 -31.38 -9.96 14.29
N ALA A 154 -31.83 -10.70 13.28
CA ALA A 154 -33.24 -10.75 12.92
C ALA A 154 -33.86 -11.88 13.74
N ALA A 155 -34.72 -11.46 14.67
CA ALA A 155 -35.63 -12.33 15.38
C ALA A 155 -36.36 -13.25 14.39
N HIS A 156 -36.31 -14.55 14.65
CA HIS A 156 -37.40 -15.43 14.25
C HIS A 156 -38.11 -15.87 15.52
N LEU A 157 -39.32 -15.33 15.66
CA LEU A 157 -40.44 -15.91 16.40
C LEU A 157 -40.71 -17.32 15.87
#